data_AF-A0A819XH75-F1
#
_entry.id   AF-A0A819XH75-F1
#
_cell.length_a   1.000
_cell.length_b   1.000
_cell.length_c   1.000
_cell.angle_alpha   90.00
_cell.angle_beta   90.00
_cell.angle_gamma   90.00
#
_symmetry.space_group_name_H-M   'P 1'
#
loop_
_entity.id
_entity.type
_entity.pdbx_description
1 polymer ?
#
loop_
_entity_poly.entity_id
_entity_poly.type
_entity_poly.pdbx_seq_one_letter_code
_entity_poly.pdbx_strand_id
1 'polypeptide(L)' 'MLTKFESKSARVKGLTFHSKRPWILTSLHSGIIQLWDYRMKTLIDKFDEHDGPVRGIHFHSAQPL' A
#
# COMPACT_ATOMS: atom_id res chain seq x y z
N MET A 1 -5.92 2.92 -22.18
CA MET A 1 -5.76 2.36 -20.82
C MET A 1 -6.43 3.31 -19.84
N LEU A 2 -7.36 2.83 -19.00
CA LEU A 2 -8.06 3.68 -18.02
C LEU A 2 -7.30 3.66 -16.69
N THR A 3 -6.57 4.72 -16.38
CA THR A 3 -5.83 4.86 -15.11
C THR A 3 -6.73 5.43 -14.03
N LYS A 4 -7.04 4.65 -12.99
CA LYS A 4 -7.87 5.10 -11.85
C LYS A 4 -7.07 5.85 -10.78
N PHE A 5 -5.85 5.41 -10.52
CA PHE A 5 -4.95 5.96 -9.51
C PHE A 5 -3.49 5.76 -9.94
N GLU A 6 -2.65 6.74 -9.65
CA GLU A 6 -1.21 6.70 -9.92
C GLU A 6 -0.50 7.53 -8.86
N SER A 7 0.63 7.03 -8.36
CA SER A 7 1.52 7.77 -7.44
C SER A 7 2.98 7.45 -7.76
N LYS A 8 3.86 8.42 -7.50
CA LYS A 8 5.32 8.24 -7.63
C LYS A 8 5.88 7.76 -6.29
N SER A 9 6.72 6.73 -6.33
CA SER A 9 7.34 6.14 -5.15
C SER A 9 8.67 5.47 -5.51
N ALA A 10 9.40 5.00 -4.50
CA ALA A 10 10.47 4.03 -4.71
C ALA A 10 9.91 2.74 -5.32
N ARG A 11 10.78 1.86 -5.81
CA ARG A 11 10.35 0.61 -6.47
C ARG A 11 9.41 -0.20 -5.57
N VAL A 12 8.17 -0.40 -6.03
CA VAL A 12 7.19 -1.26 -5.35
C VAL A 12 7.63 -2.72 -5.42
N LYS A 13 7.48 -3.43 -4.31
CA LYS A 13 7.85 -4.85 -4.13
C LYS A 13 6.65 -5.75 -3.89
N GLY A 14 5.58 -5.19 -3.33
CA GLY A 14 4.32 -5.87 -3.08
C GLY A 14 3.17 -4.89 -3.08
N LEU A 15 1.96 -5.41 -3.34
CA LEU A 15 0.71 -4.67 -3.29
C LEU A 15 -0.40 -5.61 -2.83
N THR A 16 -1.33 -5.12 -2.02
CA THR A 16 -2.56 -5.86 -1.67
C THR A 16 -3.76 -4.91 -1.61
N PHE A 17 -4.94 -5.42 -1.96
CA PHE A 17 -6.19 -4.68 -1.88
C PHE A 17 -6.93 -5.03 -0.59
N HIS A 18 -7.48 -4.01 0.07
CA HIS A 18 -8.40 -4.25 1.17
C HIS A 18 -9.72 -4.82 0.60
N SER A 19 -10.30 -5.83 1.26
CA SER A 19 -11.46 -6.57 0.74
C SER A 19 -12.76 -5.75 0.65
N LYS A 20 -12.92 -4.74 1.52
CA LYS A 20 -14.16 -3.94 1.64
C LYS A 20 -14.00 -2.44 1.38
N ARG A 21 -12.80 -1.90 1.51
CA ARG A 21 -12.51 -0.46 1.49
C ARG A 21 -11.69 -0.18 0.24
N PRO A 22 -11.79 1.01 -0.37
CA PRO A 22 -11.04 1.34 -1.58
C PRO A 22 -9.57 1.65 -1.26
N TRP A 23 -8.93 0.75 -0.51
CA TRP A 23 -7.58 0.92 -0.01
C TRP A 23 -6.62 -0.07 -0.66
N ILE A 24 -5.39 0.39 -0.87
CA ILE A 24 -4.26 -0.45 -1.23
C ILE A 24 -3.13 -0.24 -0.23
N LEU A 25 -2.50 -1.34 0.17
CA LEU A 25 -1.17 -1.28 0.79
C LEU A 25 -0.13 -1.50 -0.32
N THR A 26 0.92 -0.70 -0.32
CA THR A 26 2.10 -0.90 -1.16
C THR A 26 3.34 -1.01 -0.30
N SER A 27 4.20 -1.98 -0.61
CA SER A 27 5.48 -2.15 0.07
C SER A 27 6.61 -1.72 -0.85
N LEU A 28 7.53 -0.91 -0.35
CA LEU A 28 8.57 -0.30 -1.15
C LEU A 28 9.94 -0.94 -0.89
N HIS A 29 10.83 -0.78 -1.87
CA HIS A 29 12.23 -1.20 -1.72
C HIS A 29 12.97 -0.47 -0.60
N SER A 30 12.49 0.72 -0.20
CA SER A 30 13.08 1.55 0.84
C SER A 30 12.74 1.13 2.27
N GLY A 31 11.90 0.12 2.48
CA GLY A 31 11.39 -0.25 3.82
C GLY A 31 10.02 0.34 4.15
N ILE A 32 9.67 1.42 3.47
CA ILE A 32 8.39 2.11 3.66
C ILE A 32 7.23 1.25 3.15
N ILE A 33 6.15 1.17 3.93
CA ILE A 33 4.84 0.68 3.51
C ILE A 33 3.88 1.87 3.46
N GLN A 34 3.07 1.97 2.41
CA GLN A 34 2.09 3.04 2.25
C GLN A 34 0.68 2.49 2.17
N LEU A 35 -0.24 3.08 2.93
CA LEU A 35 -1.67 2.83 2.83
C LEU A 35 -2.32 3.97 2.05
N TRP A 36 -2.95 3.66 0.93
CA TRP A 36 -3.59 4.65 0.05
C TRP A 36 -5.09 4.40 -0.07
N ASP A 37 -5.88 5.47 -0.15
CA ASP A 37 -7.22 5.44 -0.74
C ASP A 37 -7.10 5.73 -2.24
N TYR A 38 -7.33 4.73 -3.09
CA TYR A 38 -7.17 4.89 -4.54
C TYR A 38 -8.36 5.58 -5.21
N ARG A 39 -9.49 5.78 -4.51
CA ARG A 39 -10.63 6.56 -5.02
C ARG A 39 -10.43 8.05 -4.74
N MET A 40 -10.04 8.37 -3.50
CA MET A 40 -9.76 9.74 -3.07
C MET A 40 -8.38 10.21 -3.52
N LYS A 41 -7.50 9.29 -3.94
CA LYS A 41 -6.12 9.54 -4.36
C LYS A 41 -5.27 10.14 -3.23
N THR A 42 -5.51 9.70 -2.01
CA THR A 42 -4.90 10.22 -0.79
C THR A 42 -4.04 9.15 -0.11
N LEU A 43 -2.87 9.55 0.38
CA LEU A 43 -2.08 8.73 1.30
C LEU A 43 -2.77 8.79 2.66
N ILE A 44 -3.26 7.65 3.14
CA ILE A 44 -3.92 7.53 4.44
C ILE A 44 -2.87 7.45 5.53
N ASP A 45 -1.87 6.58 5.34
CA ASP A 45 -0.85 6.33 6.34
C ASP A 45 0.47 5.81 5.73
N LYS A 46 1.54 5.90 6.51
CA LYS A 46 2.89 5.47 6.16
C LYS A 46 3.54 4.77 7.35
N PHE A 47 4.00 3.54 7.12
CA PHE A 47 4.75 2.73 8.08
C PHE A 47 6.22 2.72 7.64
N ASP A 48 7.13 3.06 8.54
CA ASP A 48 8.56 3.30 8.26
C ASP A 48 9.47 2.64 9.32
N GLU A 49 9.17 1.40 9.68
CA GLU A 49 9.84 0.66 10.75
C GLU A 49 10.80 -0.42 10.23
N HIS A 50 10.77 -0.71 8.93
CA HIS A 50 11.63 -1.72 8.33
C HIS A 50 12.93 -1.13 7.79
N ASP A 51 14.07 -1.74 8.15
CA ASP A 51 15.34 -1.48 7.47
C ASP A 51 15.48 -2.40 6.24
N GLY A 52 15.37 -1.81 5.05
CA GLY A 52 15.51 -2.51 3.78
C GLY A 52 14.19 -3.01 3.15
N PRO A 53 14.24 -3.77 2.03
CA PRO A 53 13.09 -3.97 1.16
C PRO A 53 11.98 -4.85 1.77
N VAL A 54 10.75 -4.33 1.86
CA VAL A 54 9.58 -5.12 2.29
C VAL A 54 8.97 -5.85 1.10
N ARG A 55 9.02 -7.18 1.12
CA ARG A 55 8.60 -8.04 -0.02
C ARG A 55 7.23 -8.70 0.15
N GLY A 56 6.70 -8.74 1.36
CA GLY A 56 5.42 -9.37 1.67
C GLY A 56 4.54 -8.42 2.47
N ILE A 57 3.32 -8.21 2.00
CA ILE A 57 2.26 -7.46 2.68
C ILE A 57 0.91 -8.10 2.34
N HIS A 58 -0.01 -8.14 3.30
CA HIS A 58 -1.36 -8.65 3.09
C HIS A 58 -2.32 -8.05 4.12
N PHE A 59 -3.55 -7.74 3.71
CA PHE A 59 -4.61 -7.44 4.66
C PHE A 59 -5.15 -8.73 5.28
N HIS A 60 -5.46 -8.73 6.57
CA HIS A 60 -6.28 -9.81 7.11
C HIS A 60 -7.67 -9.79 6.45
N SER A 61 -8.24 -10.97 6.19
CA SER A 61 -9.51 -11.08 5.45
C SER A 61 -10.71 -10.51 6.21
N ALA A 62 -10.68 -10.60 7.54
CA ALA A 62 -11.84 -10.31 8.40
C ALA A 62 -11.54 -9.46 9.64
N GLN A 63 -10.29 -9.35 10.07
CA GLN A 63 -9.97 -8.70 11.34
C GLN A 63 -9.47 -7.29 11.04
N PRO A 64 -10.15 -6.26 11.56
CA PRO A 64 -9.52 -4.97 11.78
C PRO A 64 -8.70 -5.09 13.07
N LEU A 65 -7.40 -4.86 12.96
CA LEU A 65 -6.70 -4.15 14.04
C LEU A 65 -6.31 -2.81 13.44
#